data_AF-A0A351NFF1-F1
#
_entry.id   AF-A0A351NFF1-F1
#
_cell.length_a   1.000
_cell.length_b   1.000
_cell.length_c   1.000
_cell.angle_alpha   90.00
_cell.angle_beta   90.00
_cell.angle_gamma   90.00
#
_symmetry.space_group_name_H-M   'P 1'
#
loop_
_entity.id
_entity.type
_entity.pdbx_description
1 polymer ?
#
loop_
_entity_poly.entity_id
_entity_poly.type
_entity_poly.pdbx_seq_one_letter_code
_entity_poly.pdbx_strand_id
1 'polypeptide(L)'
;TALLEKLVSEGRKYTMAVAIGPMIMMKFTTLTAKKLGLPITVSLNTLMVDGTGMCGACRVTVAGKTKFACVDGPEFDGYEVDFDEAMRRQGQYRKEEAEAMEHHKCKIGRNS
;
A
#
# COMPACT_ATOMS: atom_id res chain seq x y z
N THR A 1 -7.12 13.81 0.71
CA THR A 1 -6.52 14.21 -0.58
C THR A 1 -6.67 15.70 -0.89
N ALA A 2 -7.51 16.46 -0.19
CA ALA A 2 -7.73 17.90 -0.43
C ALA A 2 -6.46 18.78 -0.45
N LEU A 3 -5.44 18.44 0.34
CA LEU A 3 -4.17 19.19 0.32
C LEU A 3 -3.41 19.01 -1.00
N LEU A 4 -3.44 17.81 -1.60
CA LEU A 4 -2.80 17.54 -2.88
C LEU A 4 -3.45 18.38 -4.00
N GLU A 5 -4.78 18.44 -4.03
CA GLU A 5 -5.54 19.25 -4.98
C GLU A 5 -5.23 20.75 -4.82
N LYS A 6 -5.21 21.24 -3.57
CA LYS A 6 -4.83 22.62 -3.25
C LYS A 6 -3.43 22.95 -3.78
N LEU A 7 -2.43 22.12 -3.49
CA LEU A 7 -1.05 22.37 -3.89
C LEU A 7 -0.87 22.45 -5.41
N VAL A 8 -1.55 21.57 -6.16
CA VAL A 8 -1.51 21.61 -7.63
C VAL A 8 -2.24 22.85 -8.17
N SER A 9 -3.33 23.28 -7.53
CA SER A 9 -4.08 24.48 -7.93
C SER A 9 -3.34 25.81 -7.69
N GLU A 10 -2.41 25.85 -6.75
CA GLU A 10 -1.59 27.04 -6.41
C GLU A 10 -0.53 27.38 -7.48
N GLY A 11 -0.56 26.72 -8.64
CA GLY A 11 0.36 26.97 -9.76
C GLY A 11 1.76 26.40 -9.57
N ARG A 12 1.99 25.61 -8.50
CA ARG A 12 3.23 24.86 -8.31
C ARG A 12 3.27 23.69 -9.29
N LYS A 13 4.36 23.57 -10.03
CA LYS A 13 4.57 22.48 -10.99
C LYS A 13 5.12 21.24 -10.27
N TYR A 14 4.31 20.19 -10.20
CA TYR A 14 4.73 18.87 -9.73
C TYR A 14 4.87 17.92 -10.92
N THR A 15 5.90 17.06 -10.88
CA THR A 15 6.17 16.09 -11.94
C THR A 15 5.84 14.66 -11.52
N MET A 16 5.79 14.39 -10.22
CA MET A 16 5.55 13.06 -9.66
C MET A 16 4.96 13.18 -8.25
N ALA A 17 4.10 12.24 -7.88
CA ALA A 17 3.66 11.99 -6.51
C ALA A 17 4.19 10.64 -6.03
N VAL A 18 4.41 10.52 -4.72
CA VAL A 18 4.72 9.25 -4.05
C VAL A 18 3.76 9.10 -2.88
N ALA A 19 3.07 7.97 -2.78
CA ALA A 19 2.17 7.67 -1.67
C ALA A 19 2.63 6.44 -0.89
N ILE A 20 2.78 6.62 0.42
CA ILE A 20 3.21 5.59 1.37
C ILE A 20 2.30 5.68 2.59
N GLY A 21 1.61 4.59 2.92
CA GLY A 21 0.71 4.55 4.08
C GLY A 21 -0.29 3.41 3.99
N PRO A 22 -1.46 3.54 4.66
CA PRO A 22 -2.51 2.52 4.57
C PRO A 22 -2.97 2.30 3.12
N MET A 23 -3.27 1.06 2.75
CA MET A 23 -3.71 0.69 1.40
C MET A 23 -4.85 1.58 0.87
N ILE A 24 -5.84 1.86 1.72
CA ILE A 24 -6.97 2.71 1.38
C ILE A 24 -6.56 4.16 1.09
N MET A 25 -5.58 4.69 1.82
CA MET A 25 -5.02 6.02 1.60
C MET A 25 -4.30 6.08 0.26
N MET A 26 -3.48 5.06 -0.05
CA MET A 26 -2.77 4.95 -1.31
C MET A 26 -3.73 4.85 -2.51
N LYS A 27 -4.82 4.08 -2.38
CA LYS A 27 -5.89 3.99 -3.39
C LYS A 27 -6.49 5.36 -3.70
N PHE A 28 -6.97 6.08 -2.68
CA PHE A 28 -7.60 7.38 -2.90
C PHE A 28 -6.63 8.46 -3.35
N THR A 29 -5.39 8.44 -2.88
CA THR A 29 -4.34 9.37 -3.33
C THR A 29 -4.02 9.16 -4.81
N THR A 30 -3.95 7.89 -5.24
CA THR A 30 -3.78 7.53 -6.66
C THR A 30 -4.93 8.02 -7.52
N LEU A 31 -6.18 7.84 -7.07
CA LEU A 31 -7.35 8.34 -7.80
C LEU A 31 -7.34 9.87 -7.94
N THR A 32 -6.96 10.60 -6.89
CA THR A 32 -6.79 12.05 -6.97
C THR A 32 -5.64 12.44 -7.90
N ALA A 33 -4.48 11.80 -7.80
CA ALA A 33 -3.34 12.08 -8.68
C ALA A 33 -3.69 11.85 -10.15
N LYS A 34 -4.48 10.81 -10.45
CA LYS A 34 -4.99 10.52 -11.81
C LYS A 34 -5.86 11.65 -12.35
N LYS A 35 -6.75 12.20 -11.53
CA LYS A 35 -7.59 13.37 -11.91
C LYS A 35 -6.75 14.62 -12.19
N LEU A 36 -5.63 14.77 -11.49
CA LEU A 36 -4.70 15.89 -11.63
C LEU A 36 -3.66 15.67 -12.74
N GLY A 37 -3.68 14.52 -13.42
CA GLY A 37 -2.71 14.18 -14.47
C GLY A 37 -1.28 13.99 -13.97
N LEU A 38 -1.10 13.67 -12.68
CA LEU A 38 0.22 13.60 -12.03
C LEU A 38 0.67 12.14 -11.89
N PRO A 39 1.77 11.69 -12.51
CA PRO A 39 2.31 10.35 -12.30
C PRO A 39 2.47 10.03 -10.81
N ILE A 40 2.11 8.83 -10.37
CA ILE A 40 2.17 8.45 -8.95
C ILE A 40 2.78 7.07 -8.75
N THR A 41 3.77 7.00 -7.86
CA THR A 41 4.34 5.75 -7.36
C THR A 41 3.77 5.44 -5.98
N VAL A 42 3.41 4.17 -5.74
CA VAL A 42 2.92 3.70 -4.44
C VAL A 42 3.87 2.65 -3.87
N SER A 43 4.18 2.71 -2.58
CA SER A 43 4.98 1.69 -1.89
C SER A 43 4.04 0.75 -1.14
N LEU A 44 3.87 -0.48 -1.66
CA LEU A 44 2.87 -1.41 -1.17
C LEU A 44 3.32 -2.12 0.11
N ASN A 45 2.44 -2.17 1.11
CA ASN A 45 2.64 -2.83 2.39
C ASN A 45 1.94 -4.20 2.45
N THR A 46 2.17 -5.01 1.42
CA THR A 46 1.62 -6.37 1.32
C THR A 46 2.20 -7.30 2.37
N LEU A 47 1.46 -8.35 2.73
CA LEU A 47 1.95 -9.42 3.59
C LEU A 47 3.27 -10.02 3.03
N MET A 48 4.30 -10.12 3.87
CA MET A 48 5.58 -10.73 3.52
C MET A 48 5.92 -11.85 4.50
N VAL A 49 6.55 -12.92 4.00
CA VAL A 49 7.02 -14.05 4.82
C VAL A 49 8.52 -14.25 4.63
N ASP A 50 8.94 -14.62 3.42
CA ASP A 50 10.34 -14.91 3.09
C ASP A 50 11.13 -13.66 2.65
N GLY A 51 10.47 -12.70 2.00
CA GLY A 51 11.11 -11.47 1.52
C GLY A 51 12.12 -11.64 0.39
N THR A 52 12.24 -12.83 -0.21
CA THR A 52 13.26 -13.15 -1.24
C THR A 52 12.67 -13.71 -2.53
N GLY A 53 11.35 -13.84 -2.62
CA GLY A 53 10.62 -14.22 -3.83
C GLY A 53 10.28 -15.71 -3.93
N MET A 54 10.50 -16.47 -2.86
CA MET A 54 10.29 -17.92 -2.83
C MET A 54 8.84 -18.32 -2.51
N CYS A 55 8.11 -17.53 -1.70
CA CYS A 55 6.79 -17.95 -1.21
C CYS A 55 5.57 -17.32 -1.91
N GLY A 56 5.74 -16.16 -2.57
CA GLY A 56 4.64 -15.45 -3.23
C GLY A 56 3.56 -14.89 -2.28
N ALA A 57 3.83 -14.79 -0.97
CA ALA A 57 2.92 -14.18 0.00
C ALA A 57 2.62 -12.71 -0.35
N CYS A 58 3.65 -11.99 -0.80
CA CYS A 58 3.59 -10.58 -1.17
C CYS A 58 3.08 -10.33 -2.60
N ARG A 59 2.45 -11.33 -3.24
CA ARG A 59 1.95 -11.18 -4.60
C ARG A 59 0.90 -10.10 -4.70
N VAL A 60 0.96 -9.34 -5.79
CA VAL A 60 0.03 -8.29 -6.19
C VAL A 60 -0.16 -8.32 -7.70
N THR A 61 -1.36 -7.96 -8.16
CA THR A 61 -1.59 -7.75 -9.60
C THR A 61 -1.26 -6.30 -9.96
N VAL A 62 -0.32 -6.14 -10.89
CA VAL A 62 0.08 -4.85 -11.46
C VAL A 62 0.02 -4.98 -12.97
N ALA A 63 -0.72 -4.09 -13.64
CA ALA A 63 -0.94 -4.11 -15.10
C ALA A 63 -1.47 -5.47 -15.62
N GLY A 64 -2.32 -6.13 -14.83
CA GLY A 64 -2.86 -7.46 -15.16
C GLY A 64 -1.86 -8.61 -15.05
N LYS A 65 -0.66 -8.38 -14.51
CA LYS A 65 0.37 -9.39 -14.26
C LYS A 65 0.58 -9.57 -12.78
N THR A 66 0.75 -10.82 -12.34
CA THR A 66 1.16 -11.10 -10.96
C THR A 66 2.63 -10.72 -10.78
N LYS A 67 2.90 -9.88 -9.78
CA LYS A 67 4.22 -9.40 -9.36
C LYS A 67 4.44 -9.67 -7.87
N PHE A 68 5.68 -9.80 -7.44
CA PHE A 68 6.03 -10.02 -6.04
C PHE A 68 6.62 -8.75 -5.43
N ALA A 69 5.93 -8.14 -4.45
CA ALA A 69 6.37 -6.87 -3.89
C ALA A 69 7.77 -6.91 -3.24
N CYS A 70 8.26 -8.07 -2.80
CA CYS A 70 9.60 -8.18 -2.21
C CYS A 70 10.74 -8.27 -3.23
N VAL A 71 10.45 -8.55 -4.51
CA VAL A 71 11.47 -8.70 -5.56
C VAL A 71 11.23 -7.73 -6.73
N ASP A 72 9.98 -7.61 -7.18
CA ASP A 72 9.57 -6.71 -8.26
C ASP A 72 9.25 -5.28 -7.77
N GLY A 73 9.06 -5.08 -6.46
CA GLY A 73 8.65 -3.81 -5.86
C GLY A 73 9.63 -3.33 -4.78
N PRO A 74 9.15 -2.79 -3.63
CA PRO A 74 7.74 -2.60 -3.23
C PRO A 74 7.06 -1.39 -3.88
N GLU A 75 7.82 -0.57 -4.61
CA GLU A 75 7.33 0.57 -5.38
C GLU A 75 6.74 0.14 -6.72
N PHE A 76 5.48 0.51 -6.98
CA PHE A 76 4.79 0.26 -8.25
C PHE A 76 4.11 1.51 -8.78
N ASP A 77 3.77 1.52 -10.07
CA ASP A 77 2.88 2.54 -10.64
C ASP A 77 1.49 2.40 -10.01
N GLY A 78 1.06 3.43 -9.26
CA GLY A 78 -0.23 3.41 -8.58
C GLY A 78 -1.40 3.20 -9.56
N TYR A 79 -1.28 3.62 -10.82
CA TYR A 79 -2.35 3.47 -11.80
C TYR A 79 -2.58 2.04 -12.26
N GLU A 80 -1.58 1.19 -12.10
CA GLU A 80 -1.60 -0.18 -12.58
C GLU A 80 -1.87 -1.20 -11.47
N VAL A 81 -1.84 -0.78 -10.20
CA VAL A 81 -2.04 -1.66 -9.04
C VAL A 81 -3.53 -2.00 -8.84
N ASP A 82 -3.82 -3.28 -8.66
CA ASP A 82 -5.11 -3.75 -8.15
C ASP A 82 -5.20 -3.57 -6.63
N PHE A 83 -5.70 -2.40 -6.21
CA PHE A 83 -5.87 -2.09 -4.79
C PHE A 83 -6.92 -2.97 -4.10
N ASP A 84 -7.93 -3.47 -4.82
CA ASP A 84 -9.01 -4.25 -4.23
C ASP A 84 -8.55 -5.68 -3.91
N GLU A 85 -7.76 -6.28 -4.81
CA GLU A 85 -7.05 -7.52 -4.50
C GLU A 85 -6.11 -7.34 -3.31
N ALA A 86 -5.24 -6.32 -3.34
CA ALA A 86 -4.24 -6.11 -2.32
C ALA A 86 -4.85 -5.81 -0.93
N MET A 87 -5.96 -5.05 -0.86
CA MET A 87 -6.69 -4.83 0.40
C MET A 87 -7.34 -6.11 0.93
N ARG A 88 -7.91 -6.95 0.06
CA ARG A 88 -8.48 -8.26 0.47
C ARG A 88 -7.40 -9.17 1.05
N ARG A 89 -6.22 -9.20 0.43
CA ARG A 89 -5.07 -9.99 0.90
C ARG A 89 -4.50 -9.46 2.23
N GLN A 90 -4.47 -8.14 2.41
CA GLN A 90 -4.03 -7.54 3.68
C GLN A 90 -4.93 -7.93 4.86
N GLY A 91 -6.21 -8.23 4.62
CA GLY A 91 -7.14 -8.70 5.65
C GLY A 91 -7.13 -10.21 5.91
N GLN A 92 -6.25 -10.98 5.26
CA GLN A 92 -6.32 -12.45 5.25
C GLN A 92 -6.18 -13.06 6.65
N TYR A 93 -5.33 -12.49 7.52
CA TYR A 93 -5.01 -13.04 8.85
C TYR A 93 -5.61 -12.23 10.00
N ARG A 94 -6.66 -11.44 9.74
CA ARG A 94 -7.24 -10.56 10.78
C ARG A 94 -7.73 -11.29 12.03
N LYS A 95 -8.18 -12.54 11.89
CA LYS A 95 -8.68 -13.33 13.03
C LYS A 95 -7.52 -13.79 13.89
N GLU A 96 -6.50 -14.34 13.26
CA GLU A 96 -5.28 -14.82 13.87
C GLU A 96 -4.50 -13.68 14.53
N GLU A 97 -4.45 -12.51 13.89
CA GLU A 97 -3.88 -11.28 14.47
C GLU A 97 -4.65 -10.83 15.73
N ALA A 98 -5.98 -10.90 15.72
CA ALA A 98 -6.81 -10.53 16.86
C ALA A 98 -6.62 -11.51 18.04
N GLU A 99 -6.64 -12.81 17.77
CA GLU A 99 -6.38 -13.87 18.76
C GLU A 99 -4.96 -13.74 19.35
N ALA A 100 -3.96 -13.49 18.50
CA ALA A 100 -2.59 -13.29 18.96
C ALA A 100 -2.45 -12.04 19.86
N MET A 101 -3.16 -10.96 19.54
CA MET A 101 -3.19 -9.75 20.36
C MET A 101 -3.89 -9.96 21.71
N GLU A 102 -4.98 -10.73 21.77
CA GLU A 102 -5.66 -11.07 23.02
C GLU A 102 -4.74 -11.86 23.97
N HIS A 103 -3.96 -12.78 23.42
CA HIS A 103 -3.02 -13.59 24.19
C HIS A 103 -1.65 -12.93 24.42
N HIS A 104 -1.39 -11.76 23.82
CA HIS A 104 -0.12 -11.08 23.94
C HIS A 104 0.04 -10.39 25.30
N LYS A 105 0.89 -10.96 26.17
CA LYS A 105 1.33 -10.28 27.39
C LYS A 105 2.54 -9.39 27.09
N CYS A 106 2.27 -8.10 26.89
CA CYS A 106 3.29 -7.06 26.69
C CYS A 106 4.23 -6.96 27.90
N LYS A 107 5.50 -7.37 27.75
CA LYS A 107 6.51 -7.35 28.83
C LYS A 107 7.27 -6.04 28.97
N ILE A 108 6.96 -5.04 28.13
CA ILE A 108 7.68 -3.76 28.07
C ILE A 108 7.00 -2.65 28.91
N GLY A 109 6.11 -3.01 29.85
CA GLY A 109 5.53 -2.08 30.83
C GLY A 109 4.56 -1.04 30.26
N ARG A 110 4.25 -1.10 28.96
CA ARG A 110 3.15 -0.35 28.37
C ARG A 110 1.91 -1.22 28.48
N ASN A 111 1.17 -1.05 29.58
CA ASN A 111 -0.15 -1.64 29.77
C ASN A 111 -1.06 -1.12 28.65
N SER A 112 -1.32 -1.98 27.66
CA SER A 112 -2.48 -1.90 26.78
C SER A 112 -3.69 -2.45 27.51
#